data_AF-A0A176U9T8-F1
#
_entry.id   AF-A0A176U9T8-F1
#
_cell.length_a   1.000
_cell.length_b   1.000
_cell.length_c   1.000
_cell.angle_alpha   90.00
_cell.angle_beta   90.00
_cell.angle_gamma   90.00
#
_symmetry.space_group_name_H-M   'P 1'
#
loop_
_entity.id
_entity.type
_entity.pdbx_description
1 polymer ?
#
loop_
_entity_poly.entity_id
_entity_poly.type
_entity_poly.pdbx_seq_one_letter_code
_entity_poly.pdbx_strand_id
1 'polypeptide(L)' 'DAVPGTLTILGNFTFEEMNLMCIYNTGSRTGLIDSLREMRGKLAPEETELRELTDSALGKLQAMSDARVCRAGVVPGF' A
#
# COMPACT_ATOMS: atom_id res chain seq x y z
N ASP A 1 4.46 29.17 -2.96
CA ASP A 1 4.96 28.28 -1.91
C ASP A 1 4.02 27.08 -1.79
N ALA A 2 4.20 26.10 -2.68
CA ALA A 2 3.44 24.86 -2.66
C ALA A 2 4.37 23.80 -2.07
N VAL A 3 4.09 23.31 -0.86
CA VAL A 3 4.85 22.22 -0.24
C VAL A 3 4.80 21.00 -1.17
N PRO A 4 5.92 20.60 -1.81
CA PRO A 4 5.95 19.43 -2.68
C PRO A 4 6.08 18.20 -1.80
N GLY A 5 5.00 17.78 -1.13
CA GLY A 5 5.10 16.68 -0.17
C GLY A 5 3.84 15.89 0.11
N THR A 6 2.67 16.32 -0.37
CA THR A 6 1.39 15.71 0.03
C THR A 6 0.54 15.16 -1.11
N LEU A 7 0.88 15.41 -2.38
CA LEU A 7 0.07 14.94 -3.52
C LEU A 7 0.58 13.64 -4.17
N THR A 8 1.86 13.27 -3.99
CA THR A 8 2.45 12.08 -4.64
C THR A 8 1.89 10.75 -4.12
N ILE A 9 1.26 10.73 -2.95
CA ILE A 9 0.75 9.51 -2.31
C ILE A 9 -0.42 8.88 -3.09
N LEU A 10 -1.28 9.69 -3.72
CA LEU A 10 -2.41 9.18 -4.52
C LEU A 10 -2.03 8.83 -5.97
N GLY A 11 -0.89 9.30 -6.47
CA GLY A 11 -0.50 9.11 -7.87
C GLY A 11 0.10 7.74 -8.20
N ASN A 12 0.40 6.92 -7.19
CA ASN A 12 1.08 5.63 -7.40
C ASN A 12 0.12 4.47 -7.67
N PHE A 13 -1.18 4.64 -7.43
CA PHE A 13 -2.19 3.59 -7.60
C PHE A 13 -3.07 3.81 -8.82
N THR A 14 -3.43 2.74 -9.49
CA THR A 14 -4.44 2.74 -10.54
C THR A 14 -5.83 2.87 -9.94
N PHE A 15 -6.81 3.15 -10.79
CA PHE A 15 -8.21 3.20 -10.38
C PHE A 15 -8.69 1.89 -9.74
N GLU A 16 -8.28 0.75 -10.30
CA GLU A 16 -8.62 -0.58 -9.79
C GLU A 16 -7.98 -0.84 -8.42
N GLU A 17 -6.72 -0.46 -8.24
CA GLU A 17 -6.05 -0.57 -6.94
C GLU A 17 -6.70 0.34 -5.89
N MET A 18 -7.09 1.56 -6.26
CA MET A 18 -7.84 2.44 -5.34
C MET A 18 -9.19 1.84 -4.97
N ASN A 19 -9.92 1.29 -5.94
CA ASN A 19 -11.21 0.68 -5.67
C ASN A 19 -11.05 -0.53 -4.75
N LEU A 20 -10.07 -1.41 -5.04
CA LEU A 20 -9.73 -2.55 -4.20
C LEU A 20 -9.38 -2.07 -2.78
N MET A 21 -8.47 -1.11 -2.65
CA MET A 21 -8.08 -0.60 -1.34
C MET A 21 -9.26 -0.02 -0.58
N CYS A 22 -10.15 0.73 -1.23
CA CYS A 22 -11.33 1.30 -0.59
C CYS A 22 -12.21 0.21 0.06
N ILE A 23 -12.38 -0.91 -0.63
CA ILE A 23 -13.18 -2.06 -0.14
C ILE A 23 -12.53 -2.71 1.08
N TYR A 24 -11.20 -2.86 1.07
CA TYR A 24 -10.44 -3.55 2.13
C TYR A 24 -9.82 -2.61 3.17
N ASN A 25 -10.08 -1.30 3.09
CA ASN A 25 -9.50 -0.32 4.00
C ASN A 25 -10.20 -0.41 5.36
N THR A 26 -9.50 -1.01 6.32
CA THR A 26 -9.95 -1.14 7.72
C THR A 26 -9.68 0.11 8.56
N GLY A 27 -9.31 1.23 7.93
CA GLY A 27 -9.02 2.51 8.59
C GLY A 27 -7.54 2.71 8.95
N SER A 28 -6.69 1.70 8.71
CA SER A 28 -5.24 1.81 8.89
C SER A 28 -4.50 1.16 7.72
N ARG A 29 -3.38 1.77 7.31
CA ARG A 29 -2.54 1.24 6.22
C ARG A 29 -2.07 -0.19 6.50
N THR A 30 -1.69 -0.48 7.74
CA THR A 30 -1.23 -1.82 8.14
C THR A 30 -2.38 -2.83 8.09
N GLY A 31 -3.57 -2.44 8.54
CA GLY A 31 -4.76 -3.29 8.46
C GLY A 31 -5.22 -3.55 7.02
N LEU A 32 -5.04 -2.58 6.13
CA LEU A 32 -5.26 -2.74 4.69
C LEU A 32 -4.25 -3.75 4.09
N ILE A 33 -2.96 -3.63 4.40
CA ILE A 33 -1.93 -4.59 3.97
C ILE A 33 -2.25 -6.01 4.44
N ASP A 34 -2.68 -6.16 5.69
CA ASP A 34 -3.04 -7.45 6.28
C ASP A 34 -4.27 -8.06 5.58
N SER A 35 -5.32 -7.25 5.37
CA SER A 35 -6.55 -7.67 4.67
C SER A 35 -6.26 -8.11 3.23
N LEU A 36 -5.42 -7.37 2.51
CA LEU A 36 -5.01 -7.72 1.15
C LEU A 36 -4.16 -9.00 1.12
N ARG A 37 -3.26 -9.22 2.10
CA ARG A 37 -2.49 -10.48 2.22
C ARG A 37 -3.40 -11.67 2.48
N GLU A 38 -4.38 -11.51 3.36
CA GLU A 38 -5.35 -12.58 3.65
C GLU A 38 -6.18 -12.92 2.41
N MET A 39 -6.67 -11.91 1.69
CA MET A 39 -7.39 -12.11 0.43
C MET A 39 -6.52 -12.85 -0.59
N ARG A 40 -5.26 -12.43 -0.77
CA ARG A 40 -4.30 -13.09 -1.66
C ARG A 40 -4.13 -14.58 -1.34
N GLY A 41 -4.17 -14.96 -0.07
CA GLY A 41 -4.13 -16.36 0.36
C GLY A 41 -5.39 -17.15 0.07
N LYS A 42 -6.53 -16.47 -0.11
CA LYS A 42 -7.83 -17.06 -0.46
C LYS A 42 -8.06 -17.13 -1.98
N LEU A 43 -7.29 -16.40 -2.78
CA LEU A 43 -7.39 -16.40 -4.24
C LEU A 43 -6.96 -17.74 -4.82
N ALA A 44 -7.77 -18.24 -5.77
CA ALA A 44 -7.46 -19.41 -6.55
C ALA A 44 -6.28 -19.14 -7.52
N PRO A 45 -5.55 -20.17 -7.96
CA PRO A 45 -4.48 -20.00 -8.95
C PRO A 45 -4.99 -19.47 -10.31
N GLU A 46 -6.27 -19.66 -10.60
CA GLU A 46 -6.93 -19.16 -11.82
C GLU A 46 -7.23 -17.65 -11.77
N GLU A 47 -7.32 -17.07 -10.56
CA GLU A 47 -7.60 -15.64 -10.33
C GLU A 47 -6.32 -14.79 -10.44
N THR A 48 -5.59 -14.96 -11.55
CA THR A 48 -4.30 -14.29 -11.77
C THR A 48 -4.42 -12.78 -11.82
N GLU A 49 -5.44 -12.23 -12.49
CA GLU A 49 -5.62 -10.77 -12.60
C GLU A 49 -5.81 -10.11 -11.22
N LEU A 50 -6.69 -10.70 -10.39
CA LEU A 50 -6.97 -10.19 -9.06
C LEU A 50 -5.77 -10.37 -8.12
N ARG A 51 -5.00 -11.44 -8.31
CA ARG A 51 -3.77 -11.71 -7.57
C ARG A 51 -2.67 -10.72 -7.93
N GLU A 52 -2.48 -10.42 -9.22
CA GLU A 52 -1.51 -9.41 -9.66
C GLU A 52 -1.90 -8.01 -9.21
N LEU A 53 -3.19 -7.66 -9.28
CA LEU A 53 -3.72 -6.39 -8.76
C LEU A 53 -3.41 -6.24 -7.26
N THR A 54 -3.67 -7.30 -6.48
CA THR A 54 -3.41 -7.32 -5.05
C THR A 54 -1.91 -7.25 -4.72
N ASP A 55 -1.08 -7.94 -5.50
CA ASP A 55 0.38 -7.95 -5.33
C ASP A 55 1.00 -6.58 -5.64
N SER A 56 0.58 -5.94 -6.74
CA SER A 56 0.96 -4.56 -7.11
C SER A 56 0.56 -3.56 -6.02
N ALA A 57 -0.68 -3.63 -5.56
CA ALA A 57 -1.21 -2.80 -4.49
C ALA A 57 -0.39 -2.94 -3.19
N LEU A 58 -0.08 -4.18 -2.79
CA LEU A 58 0.75 -4.49 -1.63
C LEU A 58 2.16 -3.94 -1.75
N GLY A 59 2.83 -4.13 -2.89
CA GLY A 59 4.18 -3.64 -3.13
C GLY A 59 4.29 -2.12 -3.00
N LYS A 60 3.34 -1.40 -3.58
CA LYS A 60 3.26 0.07 -3.48
C LYS A 60 2.96 0.55 -2.05
N LEU A 61 2.08 -0.13 -1.33
CA LEU A 61 1.80 0.16 0.09
C LEU A 61 3.03 -0.05 0.98
N GLN A 62 3.80 -1.11 0.72
CA GLN A 62 5.04 -1.41 1.43
C GLN A 62 6.14 -0.39 1.10
N ALA A 63 6.30 0.00 -0.17
CA ALA A 63 7.26 1.02 -0.58
C ALA A 63 6.98 2.38 0.09
N MET A 64 5.71 2.75 0.24
CA MET A 64 5.34 3.94 1.02
C MET A 64 5.53 3.78 2.53
N SER A 65 5.51 2.55 3.05
CA SER A 65 5.85 2.27 4.44
C SER A 65 7.32 2.56 4.70
N ASP A 66 8.18 2.02 3.84
CA ASP A 66 9.62 2.23 3.94
C ASP A 66 9.99 3.72 3.75
N ALA A 67 9.42 4.40 2.76
CA ALA A 67 9.68 5.82 2.51
C ALA A 67 9.27 6.74 3.69
N ARG A 68 8.27 6.35 4.50
CA ARG A 68 7.90 7.07 5.73
C ARG A 68 8.80 6.71 6.92
N VAL A 69 9.29 5.48 6.98
CA VAL A 69 10.19 5.01 8.05
C VAL A 69 11.62 5.51 7.86
N CYS A 70 12.08 5.65 6.61
CA CYS A 70 13.39 6.23 6.28
C CYS A 70 13.46 7.76 6.52
N ARG A 71 12.33 8.44 6.76
CA ARG A 71 12.31 9.83 7.26
C ARG A 71 12.18 9.90 8.80
N ALA A 72 12.58 8.85 9.50
CA ALA A 72 12.93 8.93 10.91
C ALA A 72 14.43 8.61 11.03
N GLY A 73 15.26 9.57 10.61
CA GLY A 73 16.67 9.61 10.99
C GLY A 73 16.79 9.87 12.49
N VAL A 74 16.43 8.89 13.31
CA VAL A 74 16.72 8.88 14.73
C VAL A 74 17.73 7.77 14.97
N VAL A 75 19.00 8.12 14.81
CA VAL A 75 20.05 7.51 15.63
C VAL A 75 20.20 8.45 16.83
N PRO A 76 19.66 8.12 18.01
CA PRO A 76 20.05 8.81 19.23
C PRO A 76 21.34 8.16 19.69
N GLY A 77 22.47 8.84 19.50
CA GLY A 77 23.76 8.29 19.85
C GLY A 77 24.91 9.26 19.69
N PHE A 78 24.85 10.40 20.40
CA PHE A 78 26.00 11.07 21.01
C PHE A 78 25.53 11.84 22.25
#